data_AF-A0A840TV43-F1
#
_entry.id   AF-A0A840TV43-F1
#
_cell.length_a   1.000
_cell.length_b   1.000
_cell.length_c   1.000
_cell.angle_alpha   90.00
_cell.angle_beta   90.00
_cell.angle_gamma   90.00
#
_symmetry.space_group_name_H-M   'P 1'
#
loop_
_entity.id
_entity.type
_entity.pdbx_description
1 polymer ?
#
loop_
_entity_poly.entity_id
_entity_poly.type
_entity_poly.pdbx_seq_one_letter_code
_entity_poly.pdbx_strand_id
1 'polypeptide(L)' 'MTLFKTLFYLLAALGLLLTIVPAVLVFTGTISNAEHKNLMAVGMVLWFVGITRIMKR' A
#
# COMPACT_ATOMS: atom_id res chain seq x y z
N MET A 1 10.77 -11.38 -16.72
CA MET A 1 10.57 -10.47 -15.58
C MET A 1 11.67 -10.75 -14.56
N THR A 2 12.58 -9.81 -14.24
CA THR A 2 13.62 -10.09 -13.23
C THR A 2 13.02 -10.11 -11.83
N LEU A 3 13.53 -10.98 -10.92
CA LEU A 3 13.02 -11.16 -9.55
C LEU A 3 12.80 -9.82 -8.81
N PHE A 4 13.76 -8.91 -8.93
CA PHE A 4 13.69 -7.58 -8.33
C PHE A 4 12.51 -6.74 -8.84
N LYS A 5 12.15 -6.84 -10.13
CA LYS A 5 11.00 -6.12 -10.68
C LYS A 5 9.70 -6.67 -10.07
N THR A 6 9.57 -7.98 -9.98
CA THR A 6 8.41 -8.64 -9.35
C THR A 6 8.24 -8.18 -7.90
N LEU A 7 9.32 -8.08 -7.14
CA LEU A 7 9.28 -7.60 -5.75
C LEU A 7 8.70 -6.17 -5.65
N PHE A 8 9.15 -5.24 -6.48
CA PHE A 8 8.64 -3.87 -6.43
C PHE A 8 7.17 -3.76 -6.89
N TYR A 9 6.74 -4.61 -7.84
CA TYR A 9 5.32 -4.68 -8.22
C TYR A 9 4.47 -5.21 -7.06
N LEU A 10 4.94 -6.23 -6.35
CA LEU A 10 4.24 -6.76 -5.17
C LEU A 10 4.16 -5.72 -4.05
N LEU A 11 5.25 -5.00 -3.77
CA LEU A 11 5.24 -3.92 -2.78
C LEU A 11 4.26 -2.81 -3.16
N ALA A 12 4.22 -2.43 -4.45
CA ALA A 12 3.28 -1.44 -4.93
C ALA A 12 1.83 -1.92 -4.80
N ALA A 13 1.54 -3.16 -5.19
CA ALA A 13 0.20 -3.75 -5.08
C ALA A 13 -0.26 -3.87 -3.62
N LEU A 14 0.61 -4.31 -2.71
CA LEU A 14 0.33 -4.37 -1.28
C LEU A 14 0.10 -2.98 -0.70
N GLY A 15 0.94 -1.99 -1.07
CA GLY A 15 0.75 -0.60 -0.66
C GLY A 15 -0.61 -0.04 -1.09
N LEU A 16 -1.03 -0.33 -2.32
CA LEU A 16 -2.34 0.06 -2.84
C LEU A 16 -3.49 -0.63 -2.10
N LEU A 17 -3.38 -1.92 -1.82
CA LEU A 17 -4.39 -2.63 -1.03
C LEU A 17 -4.50 -2.04 0.38
N LEU A 18 -3.37 -1.64 0.97
CA LEU A 18 -3.32 -1.04 2.30
C LEU A 18 -3.89 0.39 2.36
N THR A 19 -4.22 1.02 1.23
CA THR A 19 -5.00 2.28 1.22
C THR A 19 -6.50 2.03 1.02
N ILE A 20 -6.90 0.90 0.44
CA ILE A 20 -8.31 0.59 0.13
C ILE A 20 -8.95 -0.26 1.23
N VAL A 21 -8.29 -1.34 1.67
CA VAL A 21 -8.85 -2.29 2.65
C VAL A 21 -9.15 -1.62 4.00
N PRO A 22 -8.25 -0.78 4.56
CA PRO A 22 -8.53 -0.11 5.82
C PRO A 22 -9.73 0.85 5.77
N ALA A 23 -10.07 1.39 4.59
CA ALA A 23 -11.25 2.24 4.43
C ALA A 23 -12.56 1.43 4.61
N VAL A 24 -12.58 0.18 4.15
CA VAL A 24 -13.72 -0.73 4.40
C VAL A 24 -13.76 -1.11 5.88
N LEU A 25 -12.61 -1.44 6.48
CA LEU A 25 -12.53 -1.87 7.87
C LEU A 25 -12.94 -0.77 8.88
N VAL A 26 -12.62 0.50 8.60
CA VAL A 26 -13.06 1.61 9.46
C VAL A 26 -14.55 1.88 9.28
N PHE A 27 -15.08 1.70 8.06
CA PHE A 27 -16.50 1.85 7.77
C PHE A 27 -17.34 0.77 8.48
N THR A 28 -16.85 -0.46 8.55
CA THR A 28 -17.48 -1.56 9.31
C THR A 28 -17.25 -1.46 10.82
N GLY A 29 -16.52 -0.44 11.30
CA GLY A 29 -16.20 -0.25 12.71
C GLY A 29 -15.21 -1.28 13.27
N THR A 30 -14.50 -2.02 12.41
CA THR A 30 -13.55 -3.08 12.80
C THR A 30 -12.23 -2.52 13.30
N ILE A 31 -11.80 -1.36 12.79
CA ILE A 31 -10.61 -0.63 13.24
C ILE A 31 -10.97 0.80 13.62
N SER A 32 -10.15 1.41 14.47
CA SER A 32 -10.28 2.82 14.81
C SER A 32 -9.84 3.73 13.65
N ASN A 33 -10.31 4.97 13.66
CA ASN A 33 -9.89 5.98 12.69
C ASN A 33 -8.38 6.31 12.79
N ALA A 34 -7.77 6.12 13.98
CA ALA A 34 -6.34 6.29 14.15
C ALA A 34 -5.55 5.18 13.44
N GLU A 35 -5.97 3.92 13.60
CA GLU A 35 -5.36 2.76 12.90
C GLU A 35 -5.54 2.87 11.39
N HIS A 36 -6.73 3.29 10.92
CA HIS A 36 -6.99 3.56 9.51
C HIS A 36 -5.98 4.54 8.91
N LYS A 37 -5.75 5.68 9.56
CA LYS A 37 -4.80 6.70 9.10
C LYS A 37 -3.37 6.16 9.04
N ASN A 38 -2.96 5.40 10.05
CA ASN A 38 -1.62 4.83 10.09
C ASN A 38 -1.41 3.81 8.96
N LEU A 39 -2.38 2.92 8.73
CA LEU A 39 -2.32 1.92 7.66
C LEU A 39 -2.31 2.59 6.27
N MET A 40 -3.14 3.61 6.06
CA MET A 40 -3.14 4.38 4.81
C MET A 40 -1.81 5.10 4.56
N ALA A 41 -1.22 5.70 5.59
CA ALA A 41 0.08 6.37 5.46
C ALA A 41 1.19 5.38 5.07
N VAL A 42 1.25 4.22 5.73
CA VAL A 42 2.19 3.14 5.39
C VAL A 42 1.94 2.63 3.97
N GLY A 43 0.68 2.40 3.60
CA GLY A 43 0.28 1.95 2.27
C GLY A 43 0.71 2.91 1.16
N MET A 44 0.52 4.21 1.40
CA MET A 44 0.94 5.27 0.47
C MET A 44 2.46 5.28 0.27
N VAL A 45 3.25 5.16 1.35
CA VAL A 45 4.72 5.08 1.25
C VAL A 45 5.15 3.84 0.47
N LEU A 46 4.59 2.66 0.78
CA LEU A 46 4.91 1.42 0.09
C LEU A 46 4.56 1.47 -1.40
N TRP A 47 3.39 2.03 -1.74
CA TRP A 47 2.96 2.22 -3.12
C TRP A 47 3.90 3.16 -3.88
N PHE A 48 4.15 4.35 -3.35
CA PHE A 48 5.01 5.34 -4.00
C PHE A 48 6.44 4.84 -4.18
N VAL A 49 7.04 4.22 -3.16
CA VAL A 49 8.41 3.69 -3.27
C VAL A 49 8.48 2.55 -4.29
N GLY A 50 7.50 1.64 -4.27
CA GLY A 50 7.41 0.53 -5.22
C GLY A 50 7.28 1.02 -6.66
N ILE A 51 6.31 1.88 -6.94
CA ILE A 51 6.03 2.37 -8.30
C ILE A 51 7.12 3.30 -8.82
N THR A 52 7.66 4.20 -7.99
CA THR A 52 8.74 5.11 -8.41
C THR A 52 9.97 4.33 -8.82
N ARG A 53 10.30 3.24 -8.11
CA ARG A 53 11.47 2.43 -8.45
C ARG A 53 11.30 1.64 -9.76
N ILE A 54 10.05 1.30 -10.10
CA ILE A 54 9.67 0.70 -11.38
C ILE A 54 9.79 1.73 -12.52
N MET A 55 9.23 2.94 -12.33
CA MET A 55 9.14 3.96 -13.38
C MET A 55 10.48 4.61 -13.73
N LYS A 56 11.43 4.69 -12.79
CA LYS A 56 12.75 5.32 -13.01
C LYS A 56 13.74 4.41 -13.77
N ARG A 57 13.26 3.45 -14.56
CA ARG A 57 14.07 2.48 -15.32
C ARG A 57 13.66 2.42 -16.78
#